data_AF-A0A9W6BFD7-F1
#
_entry.id   AF-A0A9W6BFD7-F1
#
_cell.length_a   1.000
_cell.length_b   1.000
_cell.length_c   1.000
_cell.angle_alpha   90.00
_cell.angle_beta   90.00
_cell.angle_gamma   90.00
#
_symmetry.space_group_name_H-M   'P 1'
#
loop_
_entity.id
_entity.type
_entity.pdbx_description
1 polymer ?
#
loop_
_entity_poly.entity_id
_entity_poly.type
_entity_poly.pdbx_seq_one_letter_code
_entity_poly.pdbx_strand_id
1 'polypeptide(L)'
;MLLSRKTLRSSGDAARGLALLDRPCRRCTGRWPSVAVLAAKKGGDKKGGDKKGPKKSALADLMKKKEAAASAPSGGQLAQPTQYDTAETRMLAFQICDSYWRLTKKYLLEGVDFNRLPSELYRAPFALLAHNRFQEGVTDPIYTYGNRAALEVFELSWEELLQTPSRKSAADDPSAQQDRNGLLDRAAETGVVEGFEVWRVSKSGRRFKIKDGTLFNIMDRQGTKLGQAAVFQRYELEDGRVVEITAAPREAEAEGEGEGGLGGIPSPEEMAAAEAAVAEQAAAVRALKEQQGLSNQDIPVQLAVYELKKRKERLAALQKRLEEELAAAKALFDDEDE
;
A
#
# COMPACT_ATOMS: atom_id res chain seq x y z
N MET A 1 -65.57 -12.54 -36.09
CA MET A 1 -65.18 -13.97 -36.08
C MET A 1 -64.23 -14.17 -34.91
N LEU A 2 -64.71 -14.48 -33.71
CA LEU A 2 -65.02 -15.83 -33.20
C LEU A 2 -63.80 -16.78 -33.20
N LEU A 3 -63.36 -17.15 -31.97
CA LEU A 3 -63.09 -18.54 -31.48
C LEU A 3 -61.96 -19.34 -32.19
N SER A 4 -61.24 -20.30 -31.62
CA SER A 4 -61.16 -20.95 -30.30
C SER A 4 -59.96 -21.91 -30.33
N ARG A 5 -59.40 -22.18 -29.15
CA ARG A 5 -58.85 -23.46 -28.64
C ARG A 5 -58.52 -24.59 -29.63
N LYS A 6 -57.34 -25.17 -29.46
CA LYS A 6 -57.18 -26.64 -29.41
C LYS A 6 -56.17 -27.06 -28.34
N THR A 7 -56.73 -27.49 -27.22
CA THR A 7 -56.16 -28.45 -26.27
C THR A 7 -56.00 -29.82 -26.94
N LEU A 8 -54.89 -30.51 -26.65
CA LEU A 8 -54.90 -31.96 -26.50
C LEU A 8 -54.23 -32.35 -25.17
N ARG A 9 -55.07 -32.87 -24.27
CA ARG A 9 -54.69 -33.81 -23.21
C ARG A 9 -54.79 -35.22 -23.78
N SER A 10 -53.95 -36.12 -23.29
CA SER A 10 -54.21 -37.56 -23.16
C SER A 10 -53.09 -38.12 -22.26
N SER A 11 -53.35 -38.31 -20.97
CA SER A 11 -53.66 -39.61 -20.33
C SER A 11 -52.40 -40.44 -20.08
N GLY A 12 -52.09 -40.96 -18.90
CA GLY A 12 -52.83 -41.16 -17.66
C GLY A 12 -52.24 -42.42 -16.98
N ASP A 13 -52.20 -42.41 -15.65
CA ASP A 13 -52.17 -43.57 -14.74
C ASP A 13 -50.92 -44.49 -14.75
N ALA A 14 -50.43 -45.05 -13.63
CA ALA A 14 -50.84 -45.05 -12.24
C ALA A 14 -49.68 -45.50 -11.32
N ALA A 15 -49.70 -44.96 -10.10
CA ALA A 15 -49.45 -45.59 -8.79
C ALA A 15 -48.41 -46.72 -8.60
N ARG A 16 -47.49 -46.48 -7.65
CA ARG A 16 -47.05 -47.34 -6.51
C ARG A 16 -45.77 -46.68 -5.97
N GLY A 17 -45.70 -46.06 -4.80
CA GLY A 17 -46.13 -46.54 -3.49
C GLY A 17 -44.97 -47.30 -2.85
N LEU A 18 -44.14 -46.63 -2.03
CA LEU A 18 -43.43 -47.21 -0.88
C LEU A 18 -42.68 -46.14 -0.10
N ALA A 19 -43.18 -45.88 1.11
CA ALA A 19 -42.45 -45.26 2.20
C ALA A 19 -41.58 -46.31 2.91
N LEU A 20 -40.39 -45.92 3.33
CA LEU A 20 -39.58 -46.51 4.41
C LEU A 20 -38.67 -45.37 4.91
N LEU A 21 -38.92 -44.75 6.06
CA LEU A 21 -38.66 -45.19 7.43
C LEU A 21 -37.20 -45.63 7.69
N ASP A 22 -36.53 -44.74 8.43
CA ASP A 22 -35.85 -45.01 9.71
C ASP A 22 -34.47 -45.72 9.72
N ARG A 23 -33.53 -44.98 10.35
CA ARG A 23 -32.44 -45.43 11.25
C ARG A 23 -31.03 -45.80 10.72
N PRO A 24 -30.00 -45.67 11.59
CA PRO A 24 -28.69 -45.07 11.28
C PRO A 24 -27.51 -46.04 11.59
N CYS A 25 -26.29 -45.50 11.86
CA CYS A 25 -25.07 -46.15 12.40
C CYS A 25 -24.17 -46.79 11.31
N ARG A 26 -22.83 -46.80 11.28
CA ARG A 26 -21.65 -46.44 12.13
C ARG A 26 -20.54 -46.06 11.10
N ARG A 27 -19.54 -45.21 11.36
CA ARG A 27 -18.47 -45.38 12.35
C ARG A 27 -17.59 -44.12 12.38
N CYS A 28 -17.41 -43.61 13.59
CA CYS A 28 -16.55 -42.49 13.97
C CYS A 28 -15.07 -42.90 14.08
N THR A 29 -14.16 -41.93 13.88
CA THR A 29 -12.90 -41.65 14.64
C THR A 29 -12.30 -40.35 14.06
N GLY A 30 -11.86 -39.31 14.76
CA GLY A 30 -11.78 -38.92 16.16
C GLY A 30 -11.57 -37.38 16.19
N ARG A 31 -12.29 -36.64 17.04
CA ARG A 31 -11.85 -36.06 18.32
C ARG A 31 -10.71 -35.04 18.21
N TRP A 32 -11.06 -33.74 18.30
CA TRP A 32 -10.23 -32.71 18.93
C TRP A 32 -11.03 -32.14 20.12
N PRO A 33 -10.50 -32.15 21.36
CA PRO A 33 -11.29 -31.82 22.54
C PRO A 33 -11.31 -30.32 22.85
N SER A 34 -12.51 -29.83 23.14
CA SER A 34 -12.78 -28.59 23.86
C SER A 34 -12.28 -28.72 25.31
N VAL A 35 -11.47 -27.77 25.77
CA VAL A 35 -11.14 -27.65 27.21
C VAL A 35 -12.16 -26.73 27.85
N ALA A 36 -12.99 -27.31 28.71
CA ALA A 36 -13.88 -26.62 29.62
C ALA A 36 -13.13 -26.28 30.93
N VAL A 37 -13.48 -25.12 31.46
CA VAL A 37 -13.03 -24.57 32.75
C VAL A 37 -13.44 -25.48 33.90
N LEU A 38 -12.50 -25.79 34.80
CA LEU A 38 -12.79 -26.32 36.13
C LEU A 38 -12.08 -25.49 37.19
N ALA A 39 -12.89 -24.83 38.02
CA ALA A 39 -12.47 -24.30 39.30
C ALA A 39 -12.38 -25.45 40.32
N ALA A 40 -11.31 -25.49 41.12
CA ALA A 40 -11.26 -26.26 42.35
C ALA A 40 -10.47 -25.51 43.42
N LYS A 41 -11.09 -25.42 44.59
CA LYS A 41 -10.63 -24.76 45.83
C LYS A 41 -10.12 -25.82 46.81
N LYS A 42 -9.26 -25.36 47.73
CA LYS A 42 -8.88 -25.94 49.06
C LYS A 42 -7.70 -26.91 48.98
N GLY A 43 -6.66 -26.85 49.80
CA GLY A 43 -6.31 -26.04 50.97
C GLY A 43 -5.12 -26.72 51.66
N GLY A 44 -4.26 -25.96 52.37
CA GLY A 44 -3.15 -26.53 53.13
C GLY A 44 -2.13 -25.50 53.61
N ASP A 45 -2.26 -25.10 54.89
CA ASP A 45 -1.24 -24.50 55.78
C ASP A 45 0.10 -25.27 55.72
N LYS A 46 1.32 -24.77 56.02
CA LYS A 46 1.73 -23.75 57.00
C LYS A 46 3.23 -23.39 56.84
N LYS A 47 3.55 -22.15 57.24
CA LYS A 47 4.77 -21.65 57.94
C LYS A 47 6.15 -21.56 57.26
N GLY A 48 6.64 -20.31 57.18
CA GLY A 48 7.87 -19.90 57.89
C GLY A 48 8.91 -19.14 57.06
N GLY A 49 9.18 -17.87 57.40
CA GLY A 49 10.42 -17.18 57.00
C GLY A 49 10.30 -15.69 56.71
N ASP A 50 10.44 -14.88 57.75
CA ASP A 50 10.49 -13.40 57.74
C ASP A 50 11.80 -12.87 57.12
N LYS A 51 11.74 -11.77 56.35
CA LYS A 51 12.76 -10.69 56.31
C LYS A 51 12.34 -9.53 55.39
N LYS A 52 12.00 -8.39 56.02
CA LYS A 52 11.88 -7.05 55.42
C LYS A 52 13.26 -6.46 55.03
N GLY A 53 13.31 -5.74 53.91
CA GLY A 53 14.38 -4.82 53.49
C GLY A 53 13.98 -4.09 52.18
N PRO A 54 14.40 -2.83 51.93
CA PRO A 54 13.47 -1.76 51.53
C PRO A 54 13.26 -1.54 50.02
N LYS A 55 12.03 -1.12 49.67
CA LYS A 55 11.61 -0.61 48.35
C LYS A 55 12.25 0.75 48.06
N LYS A 56 13.26 0.80 47.20
CA LYS A 56 13.72 2.00 46.48
C LYS A 56 14.22 1.60 45.09
N SER A 57 13.36 1.61 44.08
CA SER A 57 13.76 1.91 42.67
C SER A 57 12.57 2.00 41.72
N ALA A 58 11.46 1.31 42.00
CA ALA A 58 10.36 1.19 41.02
C ALA A 58 9.74 2.52 40.55
N LEU A 59 9.78 3.58 41.36
CA LEU A 59 9.20 4.88 40.99
C LEU A 59 10.21 5.79 40.25
N ALA A 60 11.52 5.62 40.50
CA ALA A 60 12.57 6.32 39.77
C ALA A 60 12.76 5.72 38.36
N ASP A 61 12.64 4.40 38.25
CA ASP A 61 12.68 3.69 36.96
C ASP A 61 11.45 4.03 36.08
N LEU A 62 10.29 4.30 36.69
CA LEU A 62 9.08 4.71 35.99
C LEU A 62 9.13 6.16 35.47
N MET A 63 9.79 7.07 36.19
CA MET A 63 9.97 8.46 35.73
C MET A 63 11.01 8.56 34.61
N LYS A 64 12.10 7.78 34.70
CA LYS A 64 13.12 7.73 33.62
C LYS A 64 12.59 7.10 32.33
N LYS A 65 11.65 6.16 32.45
CA LYS A 65 10.93 5.55 31.30
C LYS A 65 9.88 6.47 30.69
N LYS A 66 9.32 7.41 31.46
CA LYS A 66 8.35 8.40 30.97
C LYS A 66 9.01 9.58 30.24
N GLU A 67 10.22 9.97 30.65
CA GLU A 67 11.00 11.00 29.94
C GLU A 67 11.58 10.51 28.60
N ALA A 68 11.87 9.20 28.48
CA ALA A 68 12.28 8.59 27.21
C ALA A 68 11.14 8.44 26.19
N ALA A 69 9.88 8.63 26.60
CA ALA A 69 8.70 8.60 25.72
C ALA A 69 8.30 9.98 25.17
N ALA A 70 9.02 11.04 25.55
CA ALA A 70 8.76 12.42 25.10
C ALA A 70 9.74 12.92 24.01
N SER A 71 10.68 12.10 23.56
CA SER A 71 11.46 12.37 22.35
C SER A 71 10.79 11.73 21.15
N ALA A 72 10.65 12.50 20.06
CA ALA A 72 10.08 12.09 18.78
C ALA A 72 10.48 10.65 18.37
N PRO A 73 9.57 9.89 17.74
CA PRO A 73 9.84 8.51 17.40
C PRO A 73 11.04 8.45 16.45
N SER A 74 12.04 7.65 16.81
CA SER A 74 13.13 7.27 15.90
C SER A 74 12.52 6.44 14.77
N GLY A 75 12.07 7.14 13.73
CA GLY A 75 11.33 6.57 12.60
C GLY A 75 12.18 5.52 11.88
N GLY A 76 11.52 4.44 11.46
CA GLY A 76 12.11 3.52 10.48
C GLY A 76 12.51 4.30 9.24
N GLN A 77 13.60 3.89 8.60
CA GLN A 77 14.09 4.54 7.38
C GLN A 77 12.97 4.60 6.34
N LEU A 78 12.63 5.82 5.91
CA LEU A 78 11.67 6.06 4.83
C LEU A 78 12.17 5.43 3.53
N ALA A 79 11.24 5.04 2.67
CA ALA A 79 11.57 4.42 1.40
C ALA A 79 12.22 5.44 0.47
N GLN A 80 13.27 5.02 -0.24
CA GLN A 80 13.87 5.80 -1.31
C GLN A 80 13.05 5.67 -2.60
N PRO A 81 13.09 6.66 -3.52
CA PRO A 81 12.40 6.57 -4.81
C PRO A 81 12.70 5.27 -5.58
N THR A 82 13.95 4.80 -5.54
CA THR A 82 14.37 3.54 -6.17
C THR A 82 13.62 2.30 -5.65
N GLN A 83 12.99 2.37 -4.47
CA GLN A 83 12.25 1.27 -3.86
C GLN A 83 10.76 1.28 -4.25
N TYR A 84 10.15 2.46 -4.39
CA TYR A 84 8.72 2.60 -4.70
C TYR A 84 8.42 2.98 -6.15
N ASP A 85 9.45 3.26 -6.96
CA ASP A 85 9.33 3.71 -8.35
C ASP A 85 9.83 2.69 -9.38
N THR A 86 9.94 1.41 -8.99
CA THR A 86 10.27 0.31 -9.91
C THR A 86 9.10 0.00 -10.86
N ALA A 87 9.38 -0.58 -12.03
CA ALA A 87 8.35 -0.93 -13.01
C ALA A 87 7.21 -1.80 -12.41
N GLU A 88 7.56 -2.73 -11.54
CA GLU A 88 6.62 -3.59 -10.81
C GLU A 88 5.74 -2.76 -9.87
N THR A 89 6.33 -1.82 -9.14
CA THR A 89 5.60 -0.96 -8.20
C THR A 89 4.72 0.05 -8.92
N ARG A 90 5.17 0.59 -10.06
CA ARG A 90 4.35 1.44 -10.95
C ARG A 90 3.09 0.70 -11.40
N MET A 91 3.26 -0.54 -11.85
CA MET A 91 2.14 -1.38 -12.27
C MET A 91 1.20 -1.70 -11.10
N LEU A 92 1.74 -2.06 -9.94
CA LEU A 92 0.95 -2.33 -8.74
C LEU A 92 0.16 -1.08 -8.29
N ALA A 93 0.80 0.10 -8.29
CA ALA A 93 0.16 1.37 -7.95
C ALA A 93 -1.03 1.66 -8.87
N PHE A 94 -0.86 1.44 -10.18
CA PHE A 94 -1.94 1.54 -11.15
C PHE A 94 -3.07 0.55 -10.85
N GLN A 95 -2.75 -0.73 -10.60
CA GLN A 95 -3.74 -1.76 -10.28
C GLN A 95 -4.52 -1.46 -9.01
N ILE A 96 -3.86 -0.91 -7.98
CA ILE A 96 -4.51 -0.48 -6.74
C ILE A 96 -5.52 0.63 -7.04
N CYS A 97 -5.11 1.67 -7.77
CA CYS A 97 -5.98 2.81 -8.09
C CYS A 97 -7.15 2.40 -8.99
N ASP A 98 -6.90 1.60 -10.03
CA ASP A 98 -7.91 1.07 -10.95
C ASP A 98 -8.92 0.17 -10.23
N SER A 99 -8.44 -0.76 -9.37
CA SER A 99 -9.33 -1.58 -8.54
C SER A 99 -10.19 -0.76 -7.60
N TYR A 100 -9.62 0.24 -6.93
CA TYR A 100 -10.37 1.11 -6.03
C TYR A 100 -11.49 1.83 -6.78
N TRP A 101 -11.17 2.47 -7.91
CA TRP A 101 -12.16 3.17 -8.74
C TRP A 101 -13.25 2.22 -9.25
N ARG A 102 -12.90 1.02 -9.72
CA ARG A 102 -13.89 0.05 -10.20
C ARG A 102 -14.90 -0.34 -9.14
N LEU A 103 -14.45 -0.52 -7.88
CA LEU A 103 -15.25 -0.98 -6.76
C LEU A 103 -16.05 0.15 -6.07
N THR A 104 -15.44 1.32 -5.86
CA THR A 104 -16.04 2.41 -5.07
C THR A 104 -16.61 3.55 -5.92
N LYS A 105 -16.23 3.61 -7.21
CA LYS A 105 -16.47 4.75 -8.12
C LYS A 105 -15.86 6.07 -7.66
N LYS A 106 -14.87 6.02 -6.77
CA LYS A 106 -14.11 7.17 -6.26
C LYS A 106 -12.65 7.05 -6.71
N TYR A 107 -11.95 8.17 -6.88
CA TYR A 107 -10.52 8.16 -7.13
C TYR A 107 -9.74 8.17 -5.83
N LEU A 108 -8.67 7.36 -5.72
CA LEU A 108 -7.70 7.50 -4.62
C LEU A 108 -6.87 8.78 -4.77
N LEU A 109 -6.51 9.10 -6.02
CA LEU A 109 -5.77 10.28 -6.42
C LEU A 109 -6.40 10.85 -7.68
N GLU A 110 -6.55 12.17 -7.75
CA GLU A 110 -7.13 12.88 -8.89
C GLU A 110 -6.05 13.63 -9.66
N GLY A 111 -6.16 13.68 -10.99
CA GLY A 111 -5.29 14.50 -11.85
C GLY A 111 -3.82 14.04 -11.90
N VAL A 112 -3.53 12.79 -11.51
CA VAL A 112 -2.16 12.26 -11.50
C VAL A 112 -1.89 11.45 -12.77
N ASP A 113 -0.79 11.78 -13.46
CA ASP A 113 -0.33 11.01 -14.61
C ASP A 113 0.37 9.69 -14.19
N PHE A 114 0.52 8.76 -15.14
CA PHE A 114 1.11 7.45 -14.86
C PHE A 114 2.58 7.52 -14.39
N ASN A 115 3.32 8.54 -14.83
CA ASN A 115 4.74 8.69 -14.49
C ASN A 115 4.94 9.18 -13.05
N ARG A 116 4.02 10.02 -12.56
CA ARG A 116 4.03 10.61 -11.22
C ARG A 116 3.25 9.78 -10.20
N LEU A 117 2.39 8.88 -10.65
CA LEU A 117 1.56 8.02 -9.80
C LEU A 117 2.30 7.37 -8.63
N PRO A 118 3.50 6.78 -8.79
CA PRO A 118 4.20 6.11 -7.69
C PRO A 118 4.62 7.10 -6.59
N SER A 119 5.17 8.24 -6.99
CA SER A 119 5.61 9.30 -6.07
C SER A 119 4.44 9.97 -5.36
N GLU A 120 3.36 10.29 -6.08
CA GLU A 120 2.17 10.90 -5.50
C GLU A 120 1.42 9.92 -4.58
N LEU A 121 1.35 8.63 -4.94
CA LEU A 121 0.75 7.59 -4.08
C LEU A 121 1.57 7.34 -2.82
N TYR A 122 2.90 7.36 -2.94
CA TYR A 122 3.79 7.20 -1.79
C TYR A 122 3.62 8.34 -0.77
N ARG A 123 3.33 9.56 -1.23
CA ARG A 123 3.20 10.77 -0.40
C ARG A 123 1.75 11.17 -0.11
N ALA A 124 0.80 10.35 -0.52
CA ALA A 124 -0.61 10.66 -0.42
C ALA A 124 -1.06 10.94 1.04
N PRO A 125 -2.07 11.81 1.24
CA PRO A 125 -2.59 12.20 2.56
C PRO A 125 -3.47 11.11 3.19
N PHE A 126 -3.05 9.86 3.11
CA PHE A 126 -3.73 8.71 3.70
C PHE A 126 -2.73 7.58 3.86
N ALA A 127 -2.96 6.67 4.80
CA ALA A 127 -2.18 5.44 4.87
C ALA A 127 -2.77 4.42 3.90
N LEU A 128 -1.90 3.83 3.08
CA LEU A 128 -2.22 2.76 2.15
C LEU A 128 -1.27 1.59 2.36
N LEU A 129 -1.83 0.39 2.53
CA LEU A 129 -1.11 -0.88 2.59
C LEU A 129 -1.68 -1.83 1.56
N ALA A 130 -0.82 -2.63 0.91
CA ALA A 130 -1.25 -3.73 0.06
C ALA A 130 -0.46 -4.99 0.34
N HIS A 131 -1.10 -6.14 0.22
CA HIS A 131 -0.48 -7.45 0.34
C HIS A 131 -0.88 -8.36 -0.82
N ASN A 132 -0.05 -9.37 -1.09
CA ASN A 132 -0.33 -10.36 -2.12
C ASN A 132 -1.54 -11.25 -1.76
N ARG A 133 -2.05 -11.99 -2.74
CA ARG A 133 -3.13 -12.96 -2.52
C ARG A 133 -2.66 -14.12 -1.63
N PHE A 134 -3.61 -14.72 -0.91
CA PHE A 134 -3.42 -16.06 -0.35
C PHE A 134 -3.16 -17.04 -1.51
N GLN A 135 -1.99 -17.66 -1.53
CA GLN A 135 -1.66 -18.74 -2.46
C GLN A 135 -1.80 -20.08 -1.74
N GLU A 136 -2.05 -21.15 -2.49
CA GLU A 136 -2.10 -22.50 -1.92
C GLU A 136 -0.76 -22.83 -1.25
N GLY A 137 -0.80 -23.19 0.04
CA GLY A 137 0.40 -23.40 0.86
C GLY A 137 0.96 -22.17 1.59
N VAL A 138 0.45 -20.95 1.31
CA VAL A 138 0.82 -19.72 2.03
C VAL A 138 -0.22 -19.42 3.10
N THR A 139 0.17 -19.57 4.37
CA THR A 139 -0.75 -19.37 5.51
C THR A 139 -0.97 -17.90 5.88
N ASP A 140 -0.16 -16.97 5.37
CA ASP A 140 -0.33 -15.53 5.55
C ASP A 140 0.21 -14.72 4.35
N PRO A 141 -0.57 -13.78 3.79
CA PRO A 141 -0.05 -12.88 2.78
C PRO A 141 0.96 -11.91 3.38
N ILE A 142 1.93 -11.54 2.56
CA ILE A 142 3.01 -10.62 2.90
C ILE A 142 2.71 -9.27 2.25
N TYR A 143 2.98 -8.18 2.98
CA TYR A 143 2.82 -6.85 2.39
C TYR A 143 3.74 -6.69 1.18
N THR A 144 3.19 -6.14 0.11
CA THR A 144 3.89 -5.85 -1.14
C THR A 144 4.08 -4.36 -1.34
N TYR A 145 3.38 -3.53 -0.57
CA TYR A 145 3.45 -2.08 -0.65
C TYR A 145 2.95 -1.42 0.63
N GLY A 146 3.57 -0.31 1.00
CA GLY A 146 3.03 0.64 1.97
C GLY A 146 3.56 2.04 1.70
N ASN A 147 2.67 3.02 1.68
CA ASN A 147 3.08 4.41 1.46
C ASN A 147 3.68 5.05 2.72
N ARG A 148 4.22 6.26 2.60
CA ARG A 148 4.93 6.96 3.70
C ARG A 148 4.10 6.99 4.98
N ALA A 149 2.83 7.42 4.89
CA ALA A 149 1.95 7.50 6.05
C ALA A 149 1.73 6.13 6.71
N ALA A 150 1.59 5.06 5.94
CA ALA A 150 1.49 3.71 6.50
C ALA A 150 2.78 3.31 7.23
N LEU A 151 3.96 3.56 6.65
CA LEU A 151 5.24 3.26 7.29
C LEU A 151 5.40 4.01 8.63
N GLU A 152 5.02 5.29 8.67
CA GLU A 152 5.08 6.12 9.88
C GLU A 152 4.11 5.63 10.96
N VAL A 153 2.85 5.32 10.60
CA VAL A 153 1.83 4.84 11.55
C VAL A 153 2.22 3.50 12.17
N PHE A 154 2.70 2.56 11.34
CA PHE A 154 3.12 1.24 11.78
C PHE A 154 4.55 1.20 12.34
N GLU A 155 5.31 2.28 12.20
CA GLU A 155 6.70 2.44 12.63
C GLU A 155 7.63 1.36 12.02
N LEU A 156 7.41 1.07 10.74
CA LEU A 156 8.17 0.09 9.96
C LEU A 156 9.00 0.82 8.90
N SER A 157 10.19 0.31 8.63
CA SER A 157 10.87 0.64 7.37
C SER A 157 10.21 -0.08 6.19
N TRP A 158 10.51 0.37 4.97
CA TRP A 158 10.02 -0.28 3.75
C TRP A 158 10.39 -1.77 3.69
N GLU A 159 11.65 -2.10 3.96
CA GLU A 159 12.17 -3.47 3.95
C GLU A 159 11.49 -4.36 4.99
N GLU A 160 11.28 -3.83 6.20
CA GLU A 160 10.58 -4.55 7.26
C GLU A 160 9.11 -4.78 6.92
N LEU A 161 8.46 -3.80 6.30
CA LEU A 161 7.09 -3.96 5.84
C LEU A 161 6.97 -5.13 4.85
N LEU A 162 7.85 -5.16 3.84
CA LEU A 162 7.85 -6.22 2.82
C LEU A 162 8.18 -7.62 3.36
N GLN A 163 8.66 -7.73 4.59
CA GLN A 163 8.87 -9.00 5.29
C GLN A 163 7.79 -9.29 6.35
N THR A 164 6.86 -8.37 6.56
CA THR A 164 5.83 -8.49 7.59
C THR A 164 4.61 -9.22 7.03
N PRO A 165 4.25 -10.38 7.61
CA PRO A 165 2.97 -11.02 7.31
C PRO A 165 1.82 -10.16 7.82
N SER A 166 0.74 -10.03 7.05
CA SER A 166 -0.40 -9.16 7.38
C SER A 166 -0.97 -9.45 8.79
N ARG A 167 -0.98 -10.71 9.25
CA ARG A 167 -1.51 -11.08 10.58
C ARG A 167 -0.75 -10.43 11.74
N LYS A 168 0.55 -10.19 11.59
CA LYS A 168 1.40 -9.62 12.67
C LYS A 168 1.11 -8.14 12.95
N SER A 169 0.32 -7.49 12.11
CA SER A 169 -0.12 -6.10 12.32
C SER A 169 -1.34 -5.96 13.25
N ALA A 170 -2.06 -7.06 13.49
CA ALA A 170 -3.10 -7.12 14.52
C ALA A 170 -2.47 -7.45 15.88
N ALA A 171 -3.01 -6.89 16.97
CA ALA A 171 -2.60 -7.29 18.31
C ALA A 171 -2.74 -8.82 18.46
N ASP A 172 -1.86 -9.46 19.24
CA ASP A 172 -1.95 -10.89 19.59
C ASP A 172 -3.15 -11.22 20.50
N ASP A 173 -4.17 -10.36 20.52
CA ASP A 173 -5.43 -10.61 21.21
C ASP A 173 -6.40 -11.38 20.28
N PRO A 174 -7.07 -12.43 20.77
CA PRO A 174 -8.03 -13.21 19.99
C PRO A 174 -9.15 -12.39 19.32
N SER A 175 -9.58 -11.28 19.94
CA SER A 175 -10.61 -10.39 19.39
C SER A 175 -10.12 -9.66 18.13
N ALA A 176 -8.88 -9.16 18.16
CA ALA A 176 -8.29 -8.45 17.02
C ALA A 176 -8.07 -9.37 15.80
N GLN A 177 -7.81 -10.66 16.04
CA GLN A 177 -7.71 -11.67 14.98
C GLN A 177 -9.09 -12.07 14.43
N GLN A 178 -10.13 -12.11 15.26
CA GLN A 178 -11.51 -12.34 14.82
C GLN A 178 -12.03 -11.19 13.96
N ASP A 179 -11.81 -9.94 14.38
CA ASP A 179 -12.19 -8.75 13.62
C ASP A 179 -11.50 -8.73 12.24
N ARG A 180 -10.23 -9.14 12.18
CA ARG A 180 -9.49 -9.31 10.92
C ARG A 180 -10.16 -10.36 10.03
N ASN A 181 -10.45 -11.55 10.55
CA ASN A 181 -11.03 -12.62 9.75
C ASN A 181 -12.41 -12.22 9.21
N GLY A 182 -13.27 -11.63 10.06
CA GLY A 182 -14.58 -11.13 9.61
C GLY A 182 -14.48 -10.03 8.54
N LEU A 183 -13.48 -9.16 8.61
CA LEU A 183 -13.22 -8.15 7.58
C LEU A 183 -12.78 -8.79 6.25
N LEU A 184 -11.88 -9.78 6.32
CA LEU A 184 -11.36 -10.50 5.16
C LEU A 184 -12.46 -11.32 4.47
N ASP A 185 -13.32 -11.99 5.24
CA ASP A 185 -14.45 -12.78 4.73
C ASP A 185 -15.45 -11.88 3.98
N ARG A 186 -15.83 -10.74 4.57
CA ARG A 186 -16.71 -9.76 3.92
C ARG A 186 -16.10 -9.20 2.63
N ALA A 187 -14.79 -8.94 2.63
CA ALA A 187 -14.08 -8.50 1.43
C ALA A 187 -13.92 -9.60 0.38
N ALA A 188 -13.91 -10.87 0.79
CA ALA A 188 -13.93 -12.00 -0.13
C ALA A 188 -15.29 -12.13 -0.85
N GLU A 189 -16.40 -11.84 -0.16
CA GLU A 189 -17.76 -11.90 -0.73
C GLU A 189 -18.09 -10.71 -1.64
N THR A 190 -17.77 -9.49 -1.21
CA THR A 190 -18.23 -8.24 -1.85
C THR A 190 -17.15 -7.53 -2.67
N GLY A 191 -15.89 -7.90 -2.49
CA GLY A 191 -14.75 -7.23 -3.11
C GLY A 191 -14.29 -5.95 -2.41
N VAL A 192 -15.14 -5.30 -1.62
CA VAL A 192 -14.85 -4.06 -0.89
C VAL A 192 -15.62 -3.96 0.42
N VAL A 193 -14.97 -3.48 1.47
CA VAL A 193 -15.58 -3.17 2.77
C VAL A 193 -15.18 -1.75 3.16
N GLU A 194 -16.15 -0.84 3.17
CA GLU A 194 -15.98 0.56 3.61
C GLU A 194 -16.39 0.73 5.07
N GLY A 195 -15.85 1.76 5.72
CA GLY A 195 -16.28 2.19 7.06
C GLY A 195 -15.87 1.23 8.18
N PHE A 196 -14.86 0.39 7.98
CA PHE A 196 -14.45 -0.53 9.04
C PHE A 196 -13.63 0.21 10.11
N GLU A 197 -13.73 -0.31 11.33
CA GLU A 197 -12.88 0.13 12.44
C GLU A 197 -12.19 -1.09 13.03
N VAL A 198 -10.86 -1.00 13.20
CA VAL A 198 -10.10 -2.15 13.71
C VAL A 198 -8.87 -1.71 14.47
N TRP A 199 -8.59 -2.40 15.57
CA TRP A 199 -7.37 -2.19 16.35
C TRP A 199 -6.15 -2.82 15.68
N ARG A 200 -5.05 -2.07 15.68
CA ARG A 200 -3.72 -2.46 15.18
C ARG A 200 -2.66 -2.05 16.18
N VAL A 201 -1.47 -2.63 16.03
CA VAL A 201 -0.31 -2.36 16.88
C VAL A 201 0.87 -2.00 16.00
N SER A 202 1.56 -0.91 16.32
CA SER A 202 2.80 -0.53 15.64
C SER A 202 3.98 -1.38 16.13
N LYS A 203 5.13 -1.25 15.47
CA LYS A 203 6.38 -1.92 15.87
C LYS A 203 6.79 -1.62 17.32
N SER A 204 6.60 -0.40 17.82
CA SER A 204 6.92 -0.05 19.22
C SER A 204 5.91 -0.58 20.24
N GLY A 205 4.81 -1.20 19.80
CA GLY A 205 3.73 -1.66 20.67
C GLY A 205 2.61 -0.63 20.88
N ARG A 206 2.67 0.53 20.22
CA ARG A 206 1.59 1.53 20.29
C ARG A 206 0.34 0.97 19.61
N ARG A 207 -0.77 0.90 20.33
CA ARG A 207 -2.05 0.52 19.74
C ARG A 207 -2.76 1.74 19.16
N PHE A 208 -3.42 1.51 18.04
CA PHE A 208 -4.25 2.51 17.39
C PHE A 208 -5.44 1.82 16.72
N LYS A 209 -6.58 2.50 16.67
CA LYS A 209 -7.78 2.04 15.99
C LYS A 209 -7.87 2.75 14.66
N ILE A 210 -7.83 2.00 13.56
CA ILE A 210 -8.16 2.54 12.24
C ILE A 210 -9.63 2.96 12.27
N LYS A 211 -9.94 4.14 11.72
CA LYS A 211 -11.30 4.69 11.62
C LYS A 211 -11.62 4.91 10.14
N ASP A 212 -12.84 4.51 9.74
CA ASP A 212 -13.36 4.64 8.38
C ASP A 212 -12.43 4.04 7.31
N GLY A 213 -11.83 2.90 7.64
CA GLY A 213 -10.98 2.18 6.72
C GLY A 213 -11.78 1.63 5.54
N THR A 214 -11.13 1.55 4.39
CA THR A 214 -11.65 0.83 3.22
C THR A 214 -10.71 -0.31 2.86
N LEU A 215 -11.20 -1.55 2.86
CA LEU A 215 -10.47 -2.75 2.46
C LEU A 215 -11.03 -3.21 1.12
N PHE A 216 -10.19 -3.45 0.12
CA PHE A 216 -10.64 -3.82 -1.21
C PHE A 216 -9.70 -4.82 -1.89
N ASN A 217 -10.25 -5.62 -2.81
CA ASN A 217 -9.47 -6.58 -3.60
C ASN A 217 -8.74 -5.88 -4.75
N ILE A 218 -7.45 -6.20 -4.91
CA ILE A 218 -6.66 -5.77 -6.05
C ILE A 218 -6.85 -6.81 -7.16
N MET A 219 -7.23 -6.36 -8.33
CA MET A 219 -7.63 -7.20 -9.47
C MET A 219 -6.81 -6.80 -10.69
N ASP A 220 -6.37 -7.79 -11.45
CA ASP A 220 -5.80 -7.53 -12.77
C ASP A 220 -6.92 -7.16 -13.79
N ARG A 221 -6.51 -6.85 -15.03
CA ARG A 221 -7.43 -6.53 -16.12
C ARG A 221 -8.33 -7.70 -16.54
N GLN A 222 -7.92 -8.93 -16.25
CA GLN A 222 -8.64 -10.16 -16.59
C GLN A 222 -9.63 -10.58 -15.49
N GLY A 223 -9.66 -9.87 -14.35
CA GLY A 223 -10.51 -10.19 -13.20
C GLY A 223 -9.88 -11.20 -12.23
N THR A 224 -8.58 -11.47 -12.33
CA THR A 224 -7.85 -12.28 -11.35
C THR A 224 -7.52 -11.46 -10.11
N LYS A 225 -7.80 -12.00 -8.92
CA LYS A 225 -7.37 -11.40 -7.65
C LYS A 225 -5.85 -11.51 -7.50
N LEU A 226 -5.20 -10.36 -7.42
CA LEU A 226 -3.75 -10.21 -7.18
C LEU A 226 -3.43 -10.11 -5.69
N GLY A 227 -4.33 -9.50 -4.91
CA GLY A 227 -4.10 -9.19 -3.51
C GLY A 227 -5.24 -8.40 -2.88
N GLN A 228 -4.96 -7.73 -1.76
CA GLN A 228 -5.87 -6.79 -1.12
C GLN A 228 -5.12 -5.55 -0.65
N ALA A 229 -5.82 -4.43 -0.62
CA ALA A 229 -5.33 -3.18 -0.11
C ALA A 229 -6.27 -2.61 0.95
N ALA A 230 -5.68 -1.94 1.94
CA ALA A 230 -6.39 -1.21 2.98
C ALA A 230 -5.95 0.26 2.93
N VAL A 231 -6.92 1.16 2.89
CA VAL A 231 -6.70 2.61 2.93
C VAL A 231 -7.46 3.24 4.09
N PHE A 232 -6.84 4.19 4.79
CA PHE A 232 -7.48 4.98 5.83
C PHE A 232 -6.83 6.36 5.97
N GLN A 233 -7.63 7.35 6.35
CA GLN A 233 -7.19 8.75 6.55
C GLN A 233 -7.08 9.13 8.00
N ARG A 234 -7.73 8.40 8.91
CA ARG A 234 -7.77 8.73 10.34
C ARG A 234 -7.65 7.50 11.22
N TYR A 235 -7.04 7.69 12.38
CA TYR A 235 -6.93 6.66 13.40
C TYR A 235 -7.01 7.27 14.81
N GLU A 236 -7.50 6.48 15.75
CA GLU A 236 -7.66 6.85 17.15
C GLU A 236 -6.56 6.18 17.98
N LEU A 237 -5.87 6.94 18.82
CA LEU A 237 -4.88 6.43 19.77
C LEU A 237 -5.57 5.85 21.02
N GLU A 238 -4.88 5.04 21.82
CA GLU A 238 -5.46 4.48 23.06
C GLU A 238 -5.94 5.54 24.06
N ASP A 239 -5.40 6.75 24.01
CA ASP A 239 -5.84 7.87 24.85
C ASP A 239 -7.07 8.62 24.31
N GLY A 240 -7.68 8.13 23.22
CA GLY A 240 -8.87 8.69 22.59
C GLY A 240 -8.60 9.85 21.64
N ARG A 241 -7.34 10.26 21.44
CA ARG A 241 -7.01 11.30 20.44
C ARG A 241 -7.14 10.72 19.04
N VAL A 242 -7.88 11.43 18.18
CA VAL A 242 -7.98 11.11 16.75
C VAL A 242 -6.91 11.88 16.00
N VAL A 243 -6.13 11.16 15.20
CA VAL A 243 -5.12 11.71 14.30
C VAL A 243 -5.63 11.60 12.87
N GLU A 244 -5.61 12.70 12.15
CA GLU A 244 -5.85 12.74 10.71
C GLU A 244 -4.51 12.77 9.98
N ILE A 245 -4.38 11.89 8.99
CA ILE A 245 -3.22 11.82 8.11
C ILE A 245 -3.37 12.97 7.12
N THR A 246 -2.45 13.91 7.20
CA THR A 246 -2.37 15.03 6.26
C THR A 246 -1.26 14.75 5.25
N ALA A 247 -1.28 15.46 4.12
CA ALA A 247 -0.19 15.36 3.16
C ALA A 247 1.11 15.73 3.89
N ALA A 248 2.15 14.91 3.72
CA ALA A 248 3.47 15.30 4.18
C ALA A 248 3.81 16.66 3.56
N PRO A 249 4.48 17.57 4.29
CA PRO A 249 5.09 18.72 3.66
C PRO A 249 5.88 18.21 2.46
N ARG A 250 5.77 18.86 1.30
CA ARG A 250 6.82 18.75 0.30
C ARG A 250 8.06 19.28 0.98
N GLU A 251 8.78 18.40 1.68
CA GLU A 251 10.20 18.58 1.93
C GLU A 251 10.73 18.96 0.56
N ALA A 252 11.24 20.19 0.44
CA ALA A 252 11.90 20.63 -0.76
C ALA A 252 12.91 19.54 -1.04
N GLU A 253 12.59 18.68 -2.02
CA GLU A 253 13.50 17.65 -2.44
C GLU A 253 14.76 18.43 -2.73
N ALA A 254 15.83 18.16 -1.95
CA ALA A 254 17.14 18.69 -2.25
C ALA A 254 17.30 18.51 -3.75
N GLU A 255 17.41 19.62 -4.48
CA GLU A 255 17.36 19.73 -5.93
C GLU A 255 18.27 18.68 -6.54
N GLY A 256 17.70 17.50 -6.69
CA GLY A 256 18.37 16.27 -7.05
C GLY A 256 17.96 16.05 -8.47
N GLU A 257 18.62 16.78 -9.35
CA GLU A 257 18.83 16.50 -10.77
C GLU A 257 17.97 15.34 -11.30
N GLY A 258 16.68 15.59 -11.57
CA GLY A 258 15.78 14.51 -11.96
C GLY A 258 14.35 14.97 -12.18
N GLU A 259 14.03 15.25 -13.45
CA GLU A 259 12.67 15.48 -13.96
C GLU A 259 11.96 16.75 -13.45
N GLY A 260 12.36 17.86 -14.08
CA GLY A 260 11.68 19.16 -13.97
C GLY A 260 10.17 19.04 -14.20
N GLY A 261 9.44 19.52 -13.20
CA GLY A 261 7.99 19.65 -13.24
C GLY A 261 7.54 20.52 -14.41
N LEU A 262 6.60 19.99 -15.19
CA LEU A 262 5.87 20.74 -16.20
C LEU A 262 5.01 21.80 -15.49
N GLY A 263 5.50 23.05 -15.44
CA GLY A 263 4.71 24.16 -14.90
C GLY A 263 5.31 25.57 -14.90
N GLY A 264 6.63 25.76 -15.13
CA GLY A 264 7.24 27.11 -15.18
C GLY A 264 8.18 27.30 -16.37
N ILE A 265 8.44 28.56 -16.76
CA ILE A 265 9.43 28.93 -17.80
C ILE A 265 10.75 28.21 -17.47
N PRO A 266 11.37 27.48 -18.43
CA PRO A 266 12.65 26.83 -18.19
C PRO A 266 13.69 27.84 -17.67
N SER A 267 14.27 27.57 -16.51
CA SER A 267 15.27 28.46 -15.94
C SER A 267 16.59 28.39 -16.75
N PRO A 268 17.41 29.45 -16.76
CA PRO A 268 18.74 29.40 -17.37
C PRO A 268 19.64 28.29 -16.80
N GLU A 269 19.46 27.95 -15.52
CA GLU A 269 20.18 26.87 -14.86
C GLU A 269 19.73 25.49 -15.36
N GLU A 270 18.42 25.28 -15.57
CA GLU A 270 17.88 24.05 -16.14
C GLU A 270 18.37 23.81 -17.58
N MET A 271 18.48 24.89 -18.36
CA MET A 271 19.05 24.88 -19.71
C MET A 271 20.52 24.48 -19.69
N ALA A 272 21.32 25.15 -18.86
CA ALA A 272 22.75 24.87 -18.73
C ALA A 272 23.00 23.43 -18.23
N ALA A 273 22.20 22.95 -17.28
CA ALA A 273 22.28 21.58 -16.78
C ALA A 273 21.93 20.55 -17.87
N ALA A 274 20.90 20.79 -18.68
CA ALA A 274 20.54 19.91 -19.79
C ALA A 274 21.64 19.86 -20.87
N GLU A 275 22.26 21.00 -21.20
CA GLU A 275 23.39 21.08 -22.12
C GLU A 275 24.62 20.34 -21.58
N ALA A 276 24.95 20.55 -20.30
CA ALA A 276 26.05 19.86 -19.64
C ALA A 276 25.83 18.33 -19.64
N ALA A 277 24.61 17.87 -19.35
CA ALA A 277 24.27 16.45 -19.38
C ALA A 277 24.39 15.83 -20.78
N VAL A 278 24.06 16.58 -21.85
CA VAL A 278 24.29 16.15 -23.23
C VAL A 278 25.79 16.06 -23.53
N ALA A 279 26.57 17.07 -23.12
CA ALA A 279 28.00 17.12 -23.35
C ALA A 279 28.75 15.98 -22.64
N GLU A 280 28.39 15.71 -21.38
CA GLU A 280 28.92 14.62 -20.56
C GLU A 280 28.61 13.26 -21.20
N GLN A 281 27.35 13.00 -21.58
CA GLN A 281 26.98 11.74 -22.21
C GLN A 281 27.64 11.55 -23.58
N ALA A 282 27.83 12.64 -24.34
CA ALA A 282 28.58 12.61 -25.58
C ALA A 282 30.08 12.32 -25.36
N ALA A 283 30.65 12.75 -24.23
CA ALA A 283 32.00 12.39 -23.83
C ALA A 283 32.08 10.91 -23.43
N ALA A 284 31.08 10.37 -22.72
CA ALA A 284 31.00 8.96 -22.38
C ALA A 284 30.94 8.06 -23.63
N VAL A 285 30.13 8.42 -24.63
CA VAL A 285 30.09 7.71 -25.92
C VAL A 285 31.45 7.74 -26.64
N ARG A 286 32.17 8.87 -26.60
CA ARG A 286 33.52 8.98 -27.17
C ARG A 286 34.53 8.12 -26.41
N ALA A 287 34.49 8.14 -25.08
CA ALA A 287 35.37 7.33 -24.25
C ALA A 287 35.20 5.82 -24.52
N LEU A 288 33.96 5.34 -24.69
CA LEU A 288 33.70 3.95 -25.06
C LEU A 288 34.34 3.58 -26.41
N LYS A 289 34.33 4.48 -27.39
CA LYS A 289 34.90 4.22 -28.72
C LYS A 289 36.41 4.34 -28.75
N GLU A 290 36.96 5.38 -28.13
CA GLU A 290 38.38 5.74 -28.21
C GLU A 290 39.24 5.01 -27.19
N GLN A 291 38.77 4.87 -25.95
CA GLN A 291 39.55 4.26 -24.87
C GLN A 291 39.33 2.75 -24.79
N GLN A 292 38.12 2.28 -25.08
CA GLN A 292 37.78 0.85 -25.02
C GLN A 292 37.77 0.19 -26.41
N GLY A 293 37.99 0.96 -27.48
CA GLY A 293 38.04 0.44 -28.85
C GLY A 293 36.71 -0.14 -29.35
N LEU A 294 35.59 0.19 -28.68
CA LEU A 294 34.28 -0.37 -29.01
C LEU A 294 33.71 0.25 -30.30
N SER A 295 33.12 -0.60 -31.11
CA SER A 295 32.40 -0.28 -32.33
C SER A 295 30.99 0.24 -32.02
N ASN A 296 30.37 0.88 -33.03
CA ASN A 296 28.96 1.27 -32.99
C ASN A 296 28.00 0.07 -32.84
N GLN A 297 28.46 -1.14 -33.13
CA GLN A 297 27.66 -2.37 -32.98
C GLN A 297 27.70 -2.95 -31.57
N ASP A 298 28.61 -2.48 -30.71
CA ASP A 298 28.73 -3.01 -29.36
C ASP A 298 27.61 -2.48 -28.46
N ILE A 299 27.02 -3.40 -27.68
CA ILE A 299 25.88 -3.12 -26.79
C ILE A 299 26.13 -1.91 -25.87
N PRO A 300 27.31 -1.75 -25.22
CA PRO A 300 27.58 -0.58 -24.38
C PRO A 300 27.52 0.74 -25.13
N VAL A 301 28.01 0.76 -26.38
CA VAL A 301 27.98 1.95 -27.24
C VAL A 301 26.54 2.25 -27.67
N GLN A 302 25.75 1.23 -28.00
CA GLN A 302 24.34 1.39 -28.36
C GLN A 302 23.51 1.96 -27.20
N LEU A 303 23.70 1.45 -25.99
CA LEU A 303 23.03 1.96 -24.78
C LEU A 303 23.44 3.41 -24.49
N ALA A 304 24.73 3.72 -24.57
CA ALA A 304 25.22 5.09 -24.33
C ALA A 304 24.72 6.09 -25.39
N VAL A 305 24.59 5.67 -26.65
CA VAL A 305 24.03 6.47 -27.74
C VAL A 305 22.52 6.66 -27.57
N TYR A 306 21.79 5.63 -27.11
CA TYR A 306 20.37 5.75 -26.79
C TYR A 306 20.13 6.79 -25.69
N GLU A 307 20.91 6.73 -24.61
CA GLU A 307 20.84 7.71 -23.52
C GLU A 307 21.20 9.13 -23.99
N LEU A 308 22.22 9.26 -24.86
CA LEU A 308 22.56 10.54 -25.49
C LEU A 308 21.39 11.10 -26.31
N LYS A 309 20.68 10.25 -27.05
CA LYS A 309 19.51 10.65 -27.84
C LYS A 309 18.40 11.18 -26.93
N LYS A 310 18.09 10.47 -25.84
CA LYS A 310 17.10 10.88 -24.83
C LYS A 310 17.44 12.25 -24.23
N ARG A 311 18.71 12.48 -23.87
CA ARG A 311 19.16 13.77 -23.32
C ARG A 311 19.06 14.91 -24.35
N LYS A 312 19.35 14.64 -25.63
CA LYS A 312 19.18 15.63 -26.72
C LYS A 312 17.71 15.99 -26.97
N GLU A 313 16.82 15.00 -26.96
CA GLU A 313 15.38 15.22 -27.10
C GLU A 313 14.84 16.09 -25.94
N ARG A 314 15.33 15.85 -24.71
CA ARG A 314 15.00 16.69 -23.54
C ARG A 314 15.50 18.12 -23.70
N LEU A 315 16.74 18.33 -24.13
CA LEU A 315 17.27 19.67 -24.39
C LEU A 315 16.45 20.41 -25.46
N ALA A 316 16.12 19.74 -26.57
CA ALA A 316 15.31 20.31 -27.63
C ALA A 316 13.90 20.70 -27.15
N ALA A 317 13.29 19.89 -26.28
CA ALA A 317 12.00 20.21 -25.69
C ALA A 317 12.06 21.46 -24.79
N LEU A 318 13.13 21.62 -24.00
CA LEU A 318 13.33 22.81 -23.17
C LEU A 318 13.55 24.06 -24.02
N GLN A 319 14.37 23.97 -25.09
CA GLN A 319 14.61 25.06 -26.04
C GLN A 319 13.31 25.52 -26.71
N LYS A 320 12.54 24.58 -27.25
CA LYS A 320 11.25 24.87 -27.90
C LYS A 320 10.28 25.56 -26.95
N ARG A 321 10.23 25.13 -25.70
CA ARG A 321 9.37 25.73 -24.69
C ARG A 321 9.80 27.16 -24.34
N LEU A 322 11.10 27.41 -24.23
CA LEU A 322 11.63 28.76 -24.03
C LEU A 322 11.27 29.68 -25.20
N GLU A 323 11.37 29.19 -26.44
CA GLU A 323 10.96 29.92 -27.64
C GLU A 323 9.46 30.23 -27.64
N GLU A 324 8.61 29.27 -27.27
CA GLU A 324 7.16 29.47 -27.17
C GLU A 324 6.78 30.53 -26.12
N GLU A 325 7.43 30.51 -24.96
CA GLU A 325 7.20 31.50 -23.89
C GLU A 325 7.74 32.88 -24.28
N LEU A 326 8.91 32.96 -24.95
CA LEU A 326 9.44 34.22 -25.48
C LEU A 326 8.52 34.80 -26.56
N ALA A 327 7.95 33.95 -27.42
CA ALA A 327 6.98 34.37 -28.42
C ALA A 327 5.67 34.86 -27.77
N ALA A 328 5.20 34.17 -26.74
CA ALA A 328 4.01 34.57 -25.98
C ALA A 328 4.22 35.91 -25.24
N ALA A 329 5.38 36.08 -24.59
CA ALA A 329 5.75 37.34 -23.94
C ALA A 329 5.82 38.48 -24.96
N LYS A 330 6.44 38.25 -26.12
CA LYS A 330 6.53 39.25 -27.18
C LYS A 330 5.15 39.66 -27.71
N ALA A 331 4.26 38.69 -27.96
CA ALA A 331 2.89 38.98 -28.40
C ALA A 331 2.12 39.84 -27.38
N LEU A 332 2.34 39.61 -26.08
CA LEU A 332 1.69 40.38 -25.02
C LEU A 332 2.17 41.84 -24.95
N PHE A 333 3.42 42.11 -25.34
CA PHE A 333 3.96 43.47 -25.43
C PHE A 333 3.58 44.20 -26.72
N ASP A 334 3.38 43.47 -27.82
CA ASP A 334 2.99 44.06 -29.11
C ASP A 334 1.49 44.45 -29.16
N ASP A 335 0.63 43.88 -28.29
CA ASP A 335 -0.82 44.17 -28.20
C ASP A 335 -1.17 45.43 -27.35
N GLU A 336 -0.22 46.05 -26.63
CA GLU A 336 -0.47 47.26 -25.81
C GLU A 336 -0.23 48.60 -26.54
N ASP A 337 0.20 48.58 -27.81
CA ASP A 337 0.56 49.76 -28.61
C ASP A 337 -0.42 50.09 -29.77
N GLU A 338 -1.60 49.45 -29.87
CA GLU A 338 -2.71 49.80 -30.80
C GLU A 338 -3.91 50.48 -30.12
#